data_AF-A0A538PH32-F1
#
_entry.id   AF-A0A538PH32-F1
#
_cell.length_a   1.000
_cell.length_b   1.000
_cell.length_c   1.000
_cell.angle_alpha   90.00
_cell.angle_beta   90.00
_cell.angle_gamma   90.00
#
_symmetry.space_group_name_H-M   'P 1'
#
loop_
_entity.id
_entity.type
_entity.pdbx_description
1 polymer ?
#
loop_
_entity_poly.entity_id
_entity_poly.type
_entity_poly.pdbx_seq_one_letter_code
_entity_poly.pdbx_strand_id
1 'polypeptide(L)'
;MQDPLLSDAARNALGAPALATQALRVEHERLALRLAVSAAISHLALSWPRIEIENARARVPSFYALEVLRAGEGRLPGLDELARRAEASGTAHLGWPAPQRPEEAIDDTEYDLATLSQLKDADPATSVGAAAYLLGANVHLARALRARARRWRKGWSMSDGLIDPDAETIAALARHRIGARAYSPTALESFAVCPYRFLLQAIHQLRPREEIEAVDVLDPLTRGALIHEIQFQLLGALCTERQLPLSAARLEPAFAHLDTAVARVAAEYRERLAPAIARVWEDAIEAIRIDLREWLRRLAAAGKAWTPSHFELAFGLPEHLRPQADPASVAEPVKVLDRALLRGSIDLIERQPDGTLRVTDHKTGKVRVPEDAVVWGGQALQPVLYALVAEALFNKPVASGRLHYCTAAGEFTERLIPLDAGSRASAQTVLEVIGRAIEQGFLPASPLKDACDTCDYRIVCGPHEGVRVSRKRSERLADLASLRGLL
;
A
#
# COMPACT_ATOMS: atom_id res chain seq x y z
N MET A 1 -4.96 47.52 6.68
CA MET A 1 -3.70 47.52 7.46
C MET A 1 -2.83 48.62 6.88
N GLN A 2 -2.16 49.42 7.70
CA GLN A 2 -1.30 50.49 7.20
C GLN A 2 -0.10 49.87 6.46
N ASP A 3 0.35 50.54 5.41
CA ASP A 3 1.56 50.14 4.70
C ASP A 3 2.77 50.16 5.66
N PRO A 4 3.56 49.08 5.75
CA PRO A 4 4.60 48.95 6.75
C PRO A 4 5.83 49.82 6.50
N LEU A 5 5.99 50.39 5.29
CA LEU A 5 7.15 51.21 4.92
C LEU A 5 6.87 52.72 5.01
N LEU A 6 5.65 53.16 4.66
CA LEU A 6 5.27 54.57 4.73
C LEU A 6 3.88 54.72 5.35
N SER A 7 3.83 55.34 6.53
CA SER A 7 2.59 55.66 7.22
C SER A 7 1.77 56.72 6.47
N ASP A 8 0.47 56.76 6.71
CA ASP A 8 -0.44 57.75 6.11
C ASP A 8 -0.03 59.19 6.46
N ALA A 9 0.52 59.41 7.66
CA ALA A 9 1.04 60.72 8.06
C ALA A 9 2.24 61.13 7.20
N ALA A 10 3.16 60.21 6.91
CA ALA A 10 4.30 60.46 6.02
C ALA A 10 3.85 60.68 4.57
N ARG A 11 2.87 59.89 4.09
CA ARG A 11 2.29 60.05 2.75
C ARG A 11 1.63 61.41 2.57
N ASN A 12 0.87 61.86 3.56
CA ASN A 12 0.24 63.18 3.58
C ASN A 12 1.29 64.31 3.59
N ALA A 13 2.36 64.17 4.40
CA ALA A 13 3.43 65.15 4.46
C ALA A 13 4.21 65.29 3.14
N LEU A 14 4.35 64.20 2.38
CA LEU A 14 4.99 64.21 1.06
C LEU A 14 4.12 64.85 -0.03
N GLY A 15 2.81 65.01 0.18
CA GLY A 15 1.90 65.68 -0.75
C GLY A 15 1.80 65.03 -2.14
N ALA A 16 2.23 63.77 -2.29
CA ALA A 16 2.27 63.08 -3.57
C ALA A 16 0.92 62.39 -3.89
N PRO A 17 0.17 62.81 -4.92
CA PRO A 17 -1.17 62.27 -5.22
C PRO A 17 -1.18 60.78 -5.57
N ALA A 18 -0.05 60.25 -6.05
CA ALA A 18 0.11 58.85 -6.40
C ALA A 18 0.20 57.92 -5.16
N LEU A 19 0.46 58.46 -3.97
CA LEU A 19 0.57 57.68 -2.74
C LEU A 19 -0.79 57.62 -2.02
N ALA A 20 -1.62 56.65 -2.41
CA ALA A 20 -2.91 56.45 -1.77
C ALA A 20 -2.75 56.18 -0.25
N THR A 21 -3.50 56.93 0.55
CA THR A 21 -3.67 56.73 1.99
C THR A 21 -4.74 55.68 2.26
N GLN A 22 -4.83 55.19 3.51
CA GLN A 22 -5.89 54.26 3.88
C GLN A 22 -7.29 54.86 3.68
N ALA A 23 -7.46 56.16 3.96
CA ALA A 23 -8.74 56.85 3.73
C ALA A 23 -9.14 56.83 2.25
N LEU A 24 -8.22 57.18 1.34
CA LEU A 24 -8.48 57.15 -0.10
C LEU A 24 -8.76 55.73 -0.62
N ARG A 25 -8.08 54.72 -0.08
CA ARG A 25 -8.35 53.31 -0.41
C ARG A 25 -9.76 52.90 -0.02
N VAL A 26 -10.22 53.26 1.18
CA VAL A 26 -11.60 52.99 1.63
C VAL A 26 -12.62 53.71 0.74
N GLU A 27 -12.35 54.94 0.31
CA GLU A 27 -13.21 55.66 -0.65
C GLU A 27 -13.27 54.97 -2.01
N HIS A 28 -12.13 54.51 -2.53
CA HIS A 28 -12.07 53.75 -3.78
C HIS A 28 -12.79 52.40 -3.69
N GLU A 29 -12.65 51.67 -2.58
CA GLU A 29 -13.41 50.43 -2.35
C GLU A 29 -14.93 50.68 -2.32
N ARG A 30 -15.37 51.74 -1.64
CA ARG A 30 -16.78 52.17 -1.62
C ARG A 30 -17.29 52.53 -3.01
N LEU A 31 -16.49 53.24 -3.80
CA LEU A 31 -16.83 53.57 -5.18
C LEU A 31 -16.94 52.30 -6.03
N ALA A 32 -15.99 51.37 -5.91
CA ALA A 32 -16.02 50.10 -6.63
C ALA A 32 -17.28 49.28 -6.29
N LEU A 33 -17.67 49.22 -5.01
CA LEU A 33 -18.93 48.59 -4.59
C LEU A 33 -20.14 49.26 -5.24
N ARG A 34 -20.21 50.61 -5.23
CA ARG A 34 -21.31 51.35 -5.86
C ARG A 34 -21.40 51.06 -7.36
N LEU A 35 -20.26 51.06 -8.06
CA LEU A 35 -20.19 50.74 -9.48
C LEU A 35 -20.68 49.31 -9.74
N ALA A 36 -20.22 48.32 -8.97
CA ALA A 36 -20.64 46.93 -9.10
C ALA A 36 -22.15 46.76 -8.84
N VAL A 37 -22.69 47.39 -7.79
CA VAL A 37 -24.12 47.38 -7.47
C VAL A 37 -24.93 48.06 -8.58
N SER A 38 -24.46 49.19 -9.11
CA SER A 38 -25.15 49.93 -10.19
C SER A 38 -25.17 49.21 -11.53
N ALA A 39 -24.29 48.22 -11.73
CA ALA A 39 -24.27 47.41 -12.94
C ALA A 39 -25.41 46.38 -12.98
N ALA A 40 -26.05 46.08 -11.85
CA ALA A 40 -27.19 45.17 -11.79
C ALA A 40 -28.45 45.83 -12.38
N ILE A 41 -29.01 45.23 -13.44
CA ILE A 41 -30.19 45.76 -14.15
C ILE A 41 -31.50 45.19 -13.60
N SER A 42 -31.50 43.94 -13.13
CA SER A 42 -32.70 43.24 -12.66
C SER A 42 -32.56 42.69 -11.25
N HIS A 43 -31.47 41.95 -10.97
CA HIS A 43 -31.24 41.32 -9.68
C HIS A 43 -29.79 41.54 -9.24
N LEU A 44 -29.60 41.76 -7.94
CA LEU A 44 -28.31 41.82 -7.29
C LEU A 44 -28.19 40.65 -6.32
N ALA A 45 -27.19 39.78 -6.53
CA ALA A 45 -26.84 38.72 -5.60
C ALA A 45 -25.52 39.06 -4.90
N LEU A 46 -25.51 39.02 -3.57
CA LEU A 46 -24.33 39.22 -2.75
C LEU A 46 -24.04 37.93 -1.98
N SER A 47 -22.83 37.41 -2.11
CA SER A 47 -22.39 36.18 -1.45
C SER A 47 -21.08 36.38 -0.71
N TRP A 48 -20.88 35.65 0.39
CA TRP A 48 -19.60 35.55 1.08
C TRP A 48 -19.40 34.11 1.58
N PRO A 49 -18.14 33.65 1.70
CA PRO A 49 -17.87 32.35 2.32
C PRO A 49 -18.18 32.44 3.82
N ARG A 50 -18.96 31.48 4.34
CA ARG A 50 -19.26 31.37 5.78
C ARG A 50 -18.18 30.63 6.57
N ILE A 51 -17.42 29.76 5.91
CA ILE A 51 -16.42 28.90 6.53
C ILE A 51 -15.16 28.94 5.67
N GLU A 52 -14.01 29.09 6.31
CA GLU A 52 -12.71 28.84 5.70
C GLU A 52 -12.40 27.35 5.73
N ILE A 53 -12.19 26.74 4.55
CA ILE A 53 -12.10 25.28 4.38
C ILE A 53 -10.87 24.69 5.11
N GLU A 54 -9.74 25.39 5.14
CA GLU A 54 -8.49 24.86 5.73
C GLU A 54 -8.55 24.70 7.25
N ASN A 55 -9.15 25.67 7.95
CA ASN A 55 -9.14 25.74 9.41
C ASN A 55 -10.55 25.61 10.04
N ALA A 56 -11.58 25.37 9.22
CA ALA A 56 -12.99 25.37 9.60
C ALA A 56 -13.43 26.62 10.39
N ARG A 57 -12.77 27.76 10.18
CA ARG A 57 -13.06 29.01 10.90
C ARG A 57 -14.26 29.71 10.30
N ALA A 58 -15.16 30.18 11.17
CA ALA A 58 -16.26 31.02 10.76
C ALA A 58 -15.75 32.33 10.14
N ARG A 59 -16.32 32.71 9.00
CA ARG A 59 -16.07 34.00 8.35
C ARG A 59 -17.30 34.89 8.48
N VAL A 60 -17.07 36.13 8.87
CA VAL A 60 -18.10 37.16 9.00
C VAL A 60 -18.26 37.93 7.69
N PRO A 61 -19.47 38.36 7.34
CA PRO A 61 -19.68 39.22 6.18
C PRO A 61 -18.98 40.56 6.37
N SER A 62 -18.55 41.17 5.25
CA SER A 62 -18.02 42.53 5.27
C SER A 62 -19.11 43.54 5.64
N PHE A 63 -18.71 44.66 6.29
CA PHE A 63 -19.61 45.79 6.53
C PHE A 63 -20.26 46.34 5.25
N TYR A 64 -19.62 46.15 4.09
CA TYR A 64 -20.20 46.50 2.80
C TYR A 64 -21.52 45.76 2.51
N ALA A 65 -21.66 44.50 2.94
CA ALA A 65 -22.92 43.78 2.81
C ALA A 65 -24.05 44.45 3.61
N LEU A 66 -23.74 44.93 4.82
CA LEU A 66 -24.69 45.67 5.65
C LEU A 66 -25.07 47.02 5.05
N GLU A 67 -24.12 47.71 4.40
CA GLU A 67 -24.42 48.98 3.72
C GLU A 67 -25.36 48.79 2.53
N VAL A 68 -25.17 47.74 1.74
CA VAL A 68 -26.08 47.43 0.63
C VAL A 68 -27.47 47.06 1.14
N LEU A 69 -27.57 46.24 2.19
CA LEU A 69 -28.86 45.91 2.80
C LEU A 69 -29.53 47.12 3.43
N ARG A 70 -28.78 48.03 4.06
CA ARG A 70 -29.33 49.29 4.56
C ARG A 70 -29.91 50.14 3.44
N ALA A 71 -29.22 50.21 2.30
CA ALA A 71 -29.71 50.95 1.14
C ALA A 71 -30.96 50.30 0.52
N GLY A 72 -31.00 48.96 0.46
CA GLY A 72 -32.13 48.22 -0.13
C GLY A 72 -33.35 48.09 0.78
N GLU A 73 -33.16 47.91 2.09
CA GLU A 73 -34.24 47.64 3.06
C GLU A 73 -34.64 48.88 3.88
N GLY A 74 -33.91 49.99 3.77
CA GLY A 74 -34.13 51.22 4.54
C GLY A 74 -33.78 51.11 6.02
N ARG A 75 -33.29 49.96 6.49
CA ARG A 75 -32.83 49.71 7.87
C ARG A 75 -31.51 48.95 7.88
N LEU A 76 -30.69 49.17 8.91
CA LEU A 76 -29.44 48.43 9.08
C LEU A 76 -29.69 47.15 9.90
N PRO A 77 -29.67 45.95 9.29
CA PRO A 77 -29.78 44.70 10.05
C PRO A 77 -28.50 44.44 10.87
N GLY A 78 -28.63 43.65 11.94
CA GLY A 78 -27.46 43.17 12.70
C GLY A 78 -26.68 42.08 11.96
N LEU A 79 -25.40 41.89 12.29
CA LEU A 79 -24.57 40.81 11.71
C LEU A 79 -25.16 39.42 11.99
N ASP A 80 -25.71 39.20 13.18
CA ASP A 80 -26.37 37.94 13.55
C ASP A 80 -27.68 37.71 12.79
N GLU A 81 -28.37 38.79 12.40
CA GLU A 81 -29.54 38.69 11.53
C GLU A 81 -29.12 38.28 10.11
N LEU A 82 -28.04 38.88 9.59
CA LEU A 82 -27.50 38.55 8.28
C LEU A 82 -26.97 37.10 8.22
N ALA A 83 -26.26 36.65 9.25
CA ALA A 83 -25.77 35.29 9.37
C ALA A 83 -26.94 34.27 9.37
N ARG A 84 -28.00 34.53 10.16
CA ARG A 84 -29.19 33.67 10.20
C ARG A 84 -29.95 33.64 8.87
N ARG A 85 -30.05 34.76 8.17
CA ARG A 85 -30.66 34.79 6.83
C ARG A 85 -29.85 33.96 5.83
N ALA A 86 -28.52 34.08 5.82
CA ALA A 86 -27.67 33.26 4.97
C ALA A 86 -27.67 31.77 5.36
N GLU A 87 -27.90 31.45 6.64
CA GLU A 87 -28.16 30.08 7.10
C GLU A 87 -29.48 29.53 6.59
N ALA A 88 -30.54 30.34 6.61
CA ALA A 88 -31.84 29.95 6.11
C ALA A 88 -31.87 29.83 4.57
N SER A 89 -31.11 30.66 3.85
CA SER A 89 -31.05 30.67 2.39
C SER A 89 -30.05 29.66 1.80
N GLY A 90 -29.00 29.31 2.55
CA GLY A 90 -28.02 28.29 2.18
C GLY A 90 -28.39 26.95 2.80
N THR A 91 -29.22 26.16 2.11
CA THR A 91 -29.63 24.82 2.55
C THR A 91 -28.52 23.77 2.44
N ALA A 92 -27.48 24.06 1.65
CA ALA A 92 -26.30 23.21 1.53
C ALA A 92 -25.38 23.39 2.75
N HIS A 93 -25.15 22.31 3.48
CA HIS A 93 -24.23 22.28 4.62
C HIS A 93 -22.88 21.70 4.22
N LEU A 94 -21.83 22.05 4.98
CA LEU A 94 -20.50 21.49 4.78
C LEU A 94 -20.56 19.96 4.92
N GLY A 95 -20.38 19.24 3.81
CA GLY A 95 -20.47 17.78 3.74
C GLY A 95 -21.78 17.21 3.15
N TRP A 96 -22.78 18.05 2.86
CA TRP A 96 -23.99 17.64 2.12
C TRP A 96 -24.40 18.76 1.14
N PRO A 97 -23.84 18.76 -0.09
CA PRO A 97 -24.02 19.85 -1.05
C PRO A 97 -25.34 19.69 -1.83
N ALA A 98 -26.47 19.62 -1.11
CA ALA A 98 -27.80 19.50 -1.71
C ALA A 98 -28.82 20.26 -0.86
N PRO A 99 -29.92 20.75 -1.45
CA PRO A 99 -30.96 21.45 -0.71
C PRO A 99 -31.71 20.51 0.23
N GLN A 100 -32.48 21.09 1.16
CA GLN A 100 -33.33 20.32 2.08
C GLN A 100 -34.52 19.67 1.35
N ARG A 101 -34.99 20.30 0.28
CA ARG A 101 -36.17 19.93 -0.49
C ARG A 101 -35.75 19.52 -1.90
N PRO A 102 -36.04 18.28 -2.35
CA PRO A 102 -35.67 17.81 -3.68
C PRO A 102 -36.17 18.71 -4.82
N GLU A 103 -37.33 19.35 -4.67
CA GLU A 103 -37.89 20.29 -5.64
C GLU A 103 -37.08 21.59 -5.84
N GLU A 104 -36.14 21.89 -4.94
CA GLU A 104 -35.22 23.03 -5.04
C GLU A 104 -33.87 22.63 -5.67
N ALA A 105 -33.67 21.34 -5.97
CA ALA A 105 -32.46 20.84 -6.60
C ALA A 105 -32.30 21.37 -8.03
N ILE A 106 -31.08 21.72 -8.39
CA ILE A 106 -30.77 22.22 -9.75
C ILE A 106 -30.37 21.11 -10.73
N ASP A 107 -30.05 19.92 -10.22
CA ASP A 107 -29.70 18.74 -11.01
C ASP A 107 -30.14 17.42 -10.34
N ASP A 108 -30.03 16.32 -11.09
CA ASP A 108 -30.41 14.98 -10.62
C ASP A 108 -29.60 14.52 -9.40
N THR A 109 -28.34 14.96 -9.27
CA THR A 109 -27.46 14.57 -8.15
C THR A 109 -27.89 15.26 -6.86
N GLU A 110 -28.20 16.55 -6.91
CA GLU A 110 -28.79 17.29 -5.80
C GLU A 110 -30.16 16.75 -5.43
N TYR A 111 -31.00 16.40 -6.40
CA TYR A 111 -32.31 15.80 -6.14
C TYR A 111 -32.18 14.48 -5.38
N ASP A 112 -31.26 13.62 -5.83
CA ASP A 112 -30.96 12.33 -5.19
C ASP A 112 -30.42 12.52 -3.77
N LEU A 113 -29.49 13.44 -3.57
CA LEU A 113 -28.94 13.76 -2.24
C LEU A 113 -29.98 14.39 -1.31
N ALA A 114 -30.81 15.32 -1.80
CA ALA A 114 -31.89 15.90 -1.02
C ALA A 114 -32.90 14.82 -0.58
N THR A 115 -33.26 13.92 -1.49
CA THR A 115 -34.15 12.79 -1.21
C THR A 115 -33.53 11.84 -0.17
N LEU A 116 -32.27 11.47 -0.32
CA LEU A 116 -31.58 10.59 0.62
C LEU A 116 -31.40 11.22 2.01
N SER A 117 -31.22 12.54 2.09
CA SER A 117 -31.11 13.27 3.35
C SER A 117 -32.38 13.11 4.18
N GLN A 118 -33.55 13.31 3.56
CA GLN A 118 -34.85 13.17 4.23
C GLN A 118 -35.09 11.74 4.72
N LEU A 119 -34.59 10.73 3.98
CA LEU A 119 -34.77 9.32 4.32
C LEU A 119 -33.88 8.83 5.46
N LYS A 120 -32.80 9.55 5.78
CA LYS A 120 -31.83 9.15 6.81
C LYS A 120 -32.46 9.03 8.20
N ASP A 121 -33.34 9.99 8.54
CA ASP A 121 -33.99 10.08 9.85
C ASP A 121 -35.50 9.74 9.77
N ALA A 122 -35.99 9.31 8.60
CA ALA A 122 -37.38 8.95 8.39
C ALA A 122 -37.73 7.59 9.02
N ASP A 123 -39.00 7.42 9.43
CA ASP A 123 -39.52 6.15 9.89
C ASP A 123 -39.46 5.10 8.76
N PRO A 124 -38.76 3.96 8.95
CA PRO A 124 -38.73 2.89 7.96
C PRO A 124 -40.12 2.40 7.52
N ALA A 125 -41.13 2.43 8.41
CA ALA A 125 -42.46 1.94 8.08
C ALA A 125 -43.15 2.74 6.95
N THR A 126 -42.79 4.01 6.78
CA THR A 126 -43.37 4.92 5.79
C THR A 126 -42.43 5.27 4.64
N SER A 127 -41.15 4.96 4.77
CA SER A 127 -40.09 5.37 3.82
C SER A 127 -39.50 4.23 2.98
N VAL A 128 -39.85 2.97 3.29
CA VAL A 128 -39.38 1.81 2.50
C VAL A 128 -39.78 1.96 1.03
N GLY A 129 -38.77 1.87 0.15
CA GLY A 129 -38.95 1.96 -1.29
C GLY A 129 -38.91 3.37 -1.87
N ALA A 130 -38.88 4.43 -1.05
CA ALA A 130 -38.83 5.81 -1.53
C ALA A 130 -37.61 6.10 -2.44
N ALA A 131 -36.46 5.47 -2.16
CA ALA A 131 -35.25 5.57 -2.98
C ALA A 131 -35.10 4.44 -4.03
N ALA A 132 -36.15 3.65 -4.29
CA ALA A 132 -36.06 2.51 -5.23
C ALA A 132 -35.78 2.97 -6.68
N TYR A 133 -36.22 4.17 -7.05
CA TYR A 133 -36.00 4.74 -8.38
C TYR A 133 -34.51 4.88 -8.72
N LEU A 134 -33.63 5.06 -7.72
CA LEU A 134 -32.17 5.11 -7.89
C LEU A 134 -31.62 3.84 -8.56
N LEU A 135 -32.30 2.70 -8.39
CA LEU A 135 -31.91 1.45 -9.04
C LEU A 135 -32.26 1.39 -10.53
N GLY A 136 -33.15 2.28 -10.99
CA GLY A 136 -33.52 2.45 -12.40
C GLY A 136 -32.86 3.66 -13.04
N ALA A 137 -32.64 4.75 -12.29
CA ALA A 137 -32.07 6.00 -12.78
C ALA A 137 -30.61 5.86 -13.26
N ASN A 138 -29.81 5.01 -12.59
CA ASN A 138 -28.41 4.81 -12.96
C ASN A 138 -28.00 3.33 -12.84
N VAL A 139 -27.68 2.70 -13.97
CA VAL A 139 -27.29 1.28 -14.02
C VAL A 139 -26.02 0.97 -13.22
N HIS A 140 -25.09 1.92 -13.14
CA HIS A 140 -23.84 1.77 -12.39
C HIS A 140 -24.07 1.86 -10.88
N LEU A 141 -24.90 2.81 -10.44
CA LEU A 141 -25.32 2.92 -9.05
C LEU A 141 -26.08 1.66 -8.61
N ALA A 142 -27.02 1.20 -9.43
CA ALA A 142 -27.78 -0.02 -9.17
C ALA A 142 -26.85 -1.23 -9.03
N ARG A 143 -25.85 -1.36 -9.90
CA ARG A 143 -24.82 -2.40 -9.82
C ARG A 143 -24.01 -2.29 -8.52
N ALA A 144 -23.57 -1.10 -8.14
CA ALA A 144 -22.78 -0.86 -6.94
C ALA A 144 -23.57 -1.17 -5.66
N LEU A 145 -24.82 -0.70 -5.55
CA LEU A 145 -25.70 -0.97 -4.41
C LEU A 145 -26.02 -2.46 -4.27
N ARG A 146 -26.35 -3.13 -5.39
CA ARG A 146 -26.59 -4.58 -5.39
C ARG A 146 -25.34 -5.36 -4.97
N ALA A 147 -24.16 -4.99 -5.48
CA ALA A 147 -22.89 -5.62 -5.10
C ALA A 147 -22.61 -5.41 -3.60
N ARG A 148 -22.76 -4.17 -3.10
CA ARG A 148 -22.61 -3.85 -1.68
C ARG A 148 -23.55 -4.67 -0.82
N ALA A 149 -24.83 -4.77 -1.18
CA ALA A 149 -25.81 -5.57 -0.45
C ALA A 149 -25.49 -7.08 -0.46
N ARG A 150 -25.05 -7.63 -1.60
CA ARG A 150 -24.65 -9.05 -1.72
C ARG A 150 -23.48 -9.40 -0.80
N ARG A 151 -22.49 -8.51 -0.66
CA ARG A 151 -21.34 -8.72 0.23
C ARG A 151 -21.74 -8.97 1.69
N TRP A 152 -22.88 -8.44 2.14
CA TRP A 152 -23.40 -8.64 3.50
C TRP A 152 -24.29 -9.87 3.67
N ARG A 153 -24.64 -10.58 2.60
CA ARG A 153 -25.41 -11.83 2.67
C ARG A 153 -24.52 -12.98 3.11
N LYS A 154 -25.12 -14.00 3.74
CA LYS A 154 -24.42 -15.22 4.21
C LYS A 154 -23.80 -16.06 3.09
N GLY A 155 -24.40 -16.04 1.89
CA GLY A 155 -23.90 -16.78 0.72
C GLY A 155 -22.71 -16.08 0.06
N TRP A 156 -21.80 -16.88 -0.49
CA TRP A 156 -20.75 -16.38 -1.38
C TRP A 156 -21.34 -15.96 -2.72
N SER A 157 -20.75 -14.94 -3.32
CA SER A 157 -21.18 -14.39 -4.60
C SER A 157 -19.99 -13.78 -5.35
N MET A 158 -20.17 -13.46 -6.63
CA MET A 158 -19.20 -12.71 -7.44
C MET A 158 -18.77 -11.35 -6.84
N SER A 159 -19.51 -10.83 -5.84
CA SER A 159 -19.14 -9.59 -5.14
C SER A 159 -18.10 -9.81 -4.04
N ASP A 160 -17.83 -11.07 -3.67
CA ASP A 160 -16.93 -11.47 -2.58
C ASP A 160 -15.57 -11.98 -3.08
N GLY A 161 -15.26 -11.80 -4.37
CA GLY A 161 -14.05 -12.30 -5.02
C GLY A 161 -14.39 -13.06 -6.30
N LEU A 162 -13.50 -13.97 -6.72
CA LEU A 162 -13.82 -14.92 -7.79
C LEU A 162 -14.52 -16.13 -7.16
N ILE A 163 -15.81 -16.25 -7.40
CA ILE A 163 -16.68 -17.26 -6.81
C ILE A 163 -17.58 -17.83 -7.90
N ASP A 164 -17.53 -19.15 -8.06
CA ASP A 164 -18.35 -19.92 -9.01
C ASP A 164 -18.40 -19.28 -10.40
N PRO A 165 -17.24 -19.03 -11.03
CA PRO A 165 -17.21 -18.35 -12.30
C PRO A 165 -17.69 -19.29 -13.43
N ASP A 166 -18.01 -18.70 -14.58
CA ASP A 166 -18.46 -19.46 -15.74
C ASP A 166 -17.35 -20.35 -16.34
N ALA A 167 -17.75 -21.24 -17.25
CA ALA A 167 -16.84 -22.20 -17.87
C ALA A 167 -15.70 -21.52 -18.66
N GLU A 168 -15.96 -20.36 -19.27
CA GLU A 168 -14.95 -19.58 -19.99
C GLU A 168 -13.88 -19.05 -19.03
N THR A 169 -14.29 -18.52 -17.88
CA THR A 169 -13.37 -18.06 -16.84
C THR A 169 -12.57 -19.22 -16.24
N ILE A 170 -13.19 -20.39 -16.01
CA ILE A 170 -12.46 -21.59 -15.55
C ILE A 170 -11.41 -22.02 -16.59
N ALA A 171 -11.76 -22.02 -17.88
CA ALA A 171 -10.80 -22.30 -18.95
C ALA A 171 -9.65 -21.27 -18.97
N ALA A 172 -9.96 -19.99 -18.77
CA ALA A 172 -8.95 -18.93 -18.65
C ALA A 172 -8.03 -19.10 -17.42
N LEU A 173 -8.52 -19.69 -16.32
CA LEU A 173 -7.71 -20.01 -15.14
C LEU A 173 -6.75 -21.20 -15.37
N ALA A 174 -6.98 -22.06 -16.37
CA ALA A 174 -6.13 -23.21 -16.63
C ALA A 174 -4.66 -22.81 -16.87
N ARG A 175 -4.42 -21.70 -17.56
CA ARG A 175 -3.07 -21.13 -17.79
C ARG A 175 -2.43 -20.53 -16.53
N HIS A 176 -3.20 -20.38 -15.45
CA HIS A 176 -2.76 -19.84 -14.17
C HIS A 176 -2.64 -20.94 -13.10
N ARG A 177 -2.82 -22.21 -13.45
CA ARG A 177 -2.53 -23.33 -12.55
C ARG A 177 -1.06 -23.30 -12.15
N ILE A 178 -0.77 -23.67 -10.90
CA ILE A 178 0.59 -23.63 -10.34
C ILE A 178 1.60 -24.52 -11.09
N GLY A 179 1.14 -25.56 -11.80
CA GLY A 179 1.98 -26.40 -12.66
C GLY A 179 2.11 -25.91 -14.11
N ALA A 180 1.31 -24.92 -14.53
CA ALA A 180 1.31 -24.36 -15.88
C ALA A 180 1.99 -22.98 -15.95
N ARG A 181 1.97 -22.23 -14.84
CA ARG A 181 2.59 -20.92 -14.71
C ARG A 181 3.52 -20.89 -13.52
N ALA A 182 4.70 -20.30 -13.71
CA ALA A 182 5.64 -20.08 -12.62
C ALA A 182 5.15 -19.02 -11.63
N TYR A 183 5.27 -19.29 -10.33
CA TYR A 183 4.98 -18.35 -9.23
C TYR A 183 6.20 -18.16 -8.34
N SER A 184 6.34 -16.98 -7.73
CA SER A 184 7.31 -16.82 -6.62
C SER A 184 6.73 -17.41 -5.34
N PRO A 185 7.57 -17.91 -4.41
CA PRO A 185 7.08 -18.37 -3.11
C PRO A 185 6.29 -17.29 -2.37
N THR A 186 6.77 -16.04 -2.40
CA THR A 186 6.06 -14.88 -1.82
C THR A 186 4.68 -14.64 -2.43
N ALA A 187 4.50 -14.92 -3.72
CA ALA A 187 3.18 -14.87 -4.35
C ALA A 187 2.28 -15.97 -3.81
N LEU A 188 2.78 -17.20 -3.65
CA LEU A 188 2.00 -18.30 -3.08
C LEU A 188 1.64 -18.07 -1.61
N GLU A 189 2.53 -17.49 -0.81
CA GLU A 189 2.24 -17.09 0.58
C GLU A 189 1.09 -16.08 0.66
N SER A 190 0.95 -15.19 -0.33
CA SER A 190 -0.16 -14.23 -0.36
C SER A 190 -1.54 -14.89 -0.40
N PHE A 191 -1.64 -16.13 -0.93
CA PHE A 191 -2.88 -16.89 -0.92
C PHE A 191 -3.31 -17.25 0.51
N ALA A 192 -2.36 -17.69 1.33
CA ALA A 192 -2.59 -18.01 2.74
C ALA A 192 -3.10 -16.78 3.50
N VAL A 193 -2.56 -15.60 3.19
CA VAL A 193 -3.00 -14.31 3.75
C VAL A 193 -4.42 -13.96 3.27
N CYS A 194 -4.68 -13.99 1.97
CA CYS A 194 -6.00 -13.76 1.38
C CYS A 194 -6.07 -14.29 -0.07
N PRO A 195 -6.95 -15.26 -0.40
CA PRO A 195 -7.06 -15.80 -1.75
C PRO A 195 -7.36 -14.74 -2.82
N TYR A 196 -8.18 -13.74 -2.50
CA TYR A 196 -8.47 -12.64 -3.43
C TYR A 196 -7.27 -11.71 -3.63
N ARG A 197 -6.45 -11.47 -2.59
CA ARG A 197 -5.19 -10.74 -2.75
C ARG A 197 -4.28 -11.48 -3.74
N PHE A 198 -4.16 -12.80 -3.60
CA PHE A 198 -3.41 -13.63 -4.54
C PHE A 198 -3.95 -13.53 -5.97
N LEU A 199 -5.27 -13.56 -6.15
CA LEU A 199 -5.90 -13.36 -7.46
C LEU A 199 -5.51 -12.01 -8.07
N LEU A 200 -5.66 -10.92 -7.34
CA LEU A 200 -5.36 -9.57 -7.85
C LEU A 200 -3.86 -9.38 -8.11
N GLN A 201 -3.01 -9.82 -7.18
CA GLN A 201 -1.56 -9.58 -7.19
C GLN A 201 -0.80 -10.55 -8.10
N ALA A 202 -1.06 -11.86 -7.99
CA ALA A 202 -0.27 -12.88 -8.65
C ALA A 202 -0.87 -13.30 -9.99
N ILE A 203 -2.20 -13.44 -10.06
CA ILE A 203 -2.88 -13.86 -11.29
C ILE A 203 -3.06 -12.66 -12.22
N HIS A 204 -3.79 -11.63 -11.79
CA HIS A 204 -4.07 -10.43 -12.59
C HIS A 204 -2.89 -9.45 -12.66
N GLN A 205 -1.92 -9.55 -11.75
CA GLN A 205 -0.74 -8.67 -11.71
C GLN A 205 -1.08 -7.18 -11.55
N LEU A 206 -2.18 -6.89 -10.86
CA LEU A 206 -2.53 -5.51 -10.51
C LEU A 206 -1.59 -5.03 -9.41
N ARG A 207 -0.85 -3.97 -9.67
CA ARG A 207 0.06 -3.34 -8.69
C ARG A 207 -0.34 -1.88 -8.51
N PRO A 208 -0.08 -1.28 -7.33
CA PRO A 208 -0.13 0.16 -7.18
C PRO A 208 0.69 0.83 -8.28
N ARG A 209 0.23 2.00 -8.72
CA ARG A 209 1.00 2.81 -9.65
C ARG A 209 2.24 3.32 -8.91
N GLU A 210 3.41 3.11 -9.50
CA GLU A 210 4.64 3.74 -9.01
C GLU A 210 4.55 5.25 -9.29
N GLU A 211 4.55 6.04 -8.23
CA GLU A 211 4.60 7.50 -8.30
C GLU A 211 6.04 7.93 -8.04
N ILE A 212 6.60 8.72 -8.97
CA ILE A 212 7.98 9.22 -8.85
C ILE A 212 7.91 10.46 -7.97
N GLU A 213 8.05 10.24 -6.66
CA GLU A 213 8.17 11.30 -5.68
C GLU A 213 9.53 11.22 -5.00
N ALA A 214 10.11 12.38 -4.67
CA ALA A 214 11.34 12.43 -3.91
C ALA A 214 11.10 11.72 -2.57
N VAL A 215 11.88 10.68 -2.29
CA VAL A 215 11.68 9.88 -1.09
C VAL A 215 12.09 10.71 0.13
N ASP A 216 11.13 10.99 1.01
CA ASP A 216 11.39 11.64 2.30
C ASP A 216 12.09 10.69 3.28
N VAL A 217 11.63 9.44 3.34
CA VAL A 217 12.16 8.37 4.21
C VAL A 217 12.25 7.07 3.42
N LEU A 218 13.38 6.38 3.51
CA LEU A 218 13.59 5.06 2.93
C LEU A 218 12.51 4.06 3.42
N ASP A 219 11.63 3.65 2.51
CA ASP A 219 10.60 2.68 2.82
C ASP A 219 11.20 1.27 3.06
N PRO A 220 10.49 0.37 3.77
CA PRO A 220 11.02 -0.95 4.10
C PRO A 220 11.40 -1.82 2.90
N LEU A 221 10.71 -1.70 1.76
CA LEU A 221 10.99 -2.50 0.57
C LEU A 221 12.29 -2.04 -0.08
N THR A 222 12.45 -0.73 -0.28
CA THR A 222 13.69 -0.15 -0.81
C THR A 222 14.88 -0.41 0.12
N ARG A 223 14.67 -0.30 1.44
CA ARG A 223 15.69 -0.65 2.43
C ARG A 223 16.12 -2.11 2.34
N GLY A 224 15.17 -3.03 2.11
CA GLY A 224 15.46 -4.45 1.90
C GLY A 224 16.31 -4.68 0.66
N ALA A 225 15.93 -4.08 -0.48
CA ALA A 225 16.66 -4.17 -1.74
C ALA A 225 18.10 -3.64 -1.63
N LEU A 226 18.31 -2.53 -0.91
CA LEU A 226 19.65 -2.00 -0.61
C LEU A 226 20.51 -3.01 0.16
N ILE A 227 19.96 -3.64 1.21
CA ILE A 227 20.70 -4.64 2.01
C ILE A 227 21.11 -5.83 1.13
N HIS A 228 20.18 -6.39 0.36
CA HIS A 228 20.43 -7.56 -0.49
C HIS A 228 21.50 -7.26 -1.55
N GLU A 229 21.41 -6.12 -2.23
CA GLU A 229 22.43 -5.71 -3.21
C GLU A 229 23.82 -5.54 -2.57
N ILE A 230 23.92 -4.92 -1.38
CA ILE A 230 25.20 -4.77 -0.69
C ILE A 230 25.75 -6.14 -0.28
N GLN A 231 24.91 -7.04 0.25
CA GLN A 231 25.31 -8.39 0.62
C GLN A 231 25.81 -9.19 -0.59
N PHE A 232 25.12 -9.10 -1.73
CA PHE A 232 25.54 -9.75 -2.98
C PHE A 232 26.94 -9.29 -3.40
N GLN A 233 27.16 -7.97 -3.48
CA GLN A 233 28.44 -7.41 -3.90
C GLN A 233 29.58 -7.77 -2.94
N LEU A 234 29.31 -7.71 -1.63
CA LEU A 234 30.29 -8.05 -0.59
C LEU A 234 30.66 -9.53 -0.67
N LEU A 235 29.68 -10.43 -0.66
CA LEU A 235 29.92 -11.87 -0.69
C LEU A 235 30.57 -12.31 -2.01
N GLY A 236 30.17 -11.71 -3.13
CA GLY A 236 30.80 -11.94 -4.44
C GLY A 236 32.27 -11.53 -4.46
N ALA A 237 32.63 -10.38 -3.89
CA ALA A 237 34.01 -9.93 -3.76
C ALA A 237 34.84 -10.90 -2.87
N LEU A 238 34.33 -11.22 -1.69
CA LEU A 238 34.99 -12.15 -0.77
C LEU A 238 35.15 -13.56 -1.36
N CYS A 239 34.19 -14.02 -2.16
CA CYS A 239 34.26 -15.29 -2.86
C CYS A 239 35.37 -15.28 -3.93
N THR A 240 35.40 -14.24 -4.77
CA THR A 240 36.40 -14.07 -5.84
C THR A 240 37.82 -14.06 -5.28
N GLU A 241 38.00 -13.42 -4.12
CA GLU A 241 39.29 -13.33 -3.43
C GLU A 241 39.59 -14.53 -2.53
N ARG A 242 38.75 -15.57 -2.54
CA ARG A 242 38.91 -16.79 -1.72
C ARG A 242 39.03 -16.50 -0.22
N GLN A 243 38.28 -15.49 0.22
CA GLN A 243 38.23 -15.07 1.62
C GLN A 243 37.18 -15.85 2.43
N LEU A 244 36.24 -16.55 1.78
CA LEU A 244 35.21 -17.39 2.39
C LEU A 244 35.71 -18.83 2.67
N PRO A 245 35.25 -19.50 3.75
CA PRO A 245 34.42 -18.96 4.82
C PRO A 245 35.17 -17.90 5.63
N LEU A 246 34.46 -16.84 6.01
CA LEU A 246 35.04 -15.71 6.71
C LEU A 246 35.49 -16.14 8.12
N SER A 247 36.63 -15.63 8.57
CA SER A 247 37.15 -15.85 9.92
C SER A 247 37.38 -14.53 10.64
N ALA A 248 37.44 -14.57 11.98
CA ALA A 248 37.72 -13.38 12.79
C ALA A 248 39.00 -12.65 12.36
N ALA A 249 40.03 -13.37 11.90
CA ALA A 249 41.29 -12.80 11.42
C ALA A 249 41.17 -12.02 10.10
N ARG A 250 40.10 -12.25 9.32
CA ARG A 250 39.85 -11.60 8.02
C ARG A 250 38.72 -10.55 8.10
N LEU A 251 38.25 -10.25 9.31
CA LEU A 251 37.10 -9.36 9.51
C LEU A 251 37.41 -7.91 9.13
N GLU A 252 38.60 -7.39 9.45
CA GLU A 252 39.00 -6.02 9.09
C GLU A 252 39.08 -5.81 7.57
N PRO A 253 39.77 -6.65 6.77
CA PRO A 253 39.67 -6.60 5.31
C PRO A 253 38.23 -6.68 4.79
N ALA A 254 37.41 -7.57 5.37
CA ALA A 254 36.02 -7.71 4.97
C ALA A 254 35.17 -6.46 5.26
N PHE A 255 35.47 -5.70 6.32
CA PHE A 255 34.85 -4.40 6.55
C PHE A 255 35.21 -3.36 5.49
N ALA A 256 36.43 -3.37 4.96
CA ALA A 256 36.81 -2.49 3.86
C ALA A 256 36.02 -2.81 2.57
N HIS A 257 35.80 -4.10 2.29
CA HIS A 257 34.93 -4.52 1.19
C HIS A 257 33.47 -4.09 1.42
N LEU A 258 32.97 -4.23 2.65
CA LEU A 258 31.62 -3.78 3.01
C LEU A 258 31.48 -2.27 2.81
N ASP A 259 32.42 -1.47 3.29
CA ASP A 259 32.39 -0.02 3.14
C ASP A 259 32.40 0.41 1.67
N THR A 260 33.16 -0.30 0.82
CA THR A 260 33.17 -0.09 -0.63
C THR A 260 31.81 -0.43 -1.26
N ALA A 261 31.22 -1.58 -0.92
CA ALA A 261 29.92 -1.99 -1.44
C ALA A 261 28.80 -1.03 -0.99
N VAL A 262 28.79 -0.62 0.28
CA VAL A 262 27.86 0.38 0.81
C VAL A 262 27.98 1.69 0.04
N ALA A 263 29.20 2.20 -0.17
CA ALA A 263 29.42 3.46 -0.88
C ALA A 263 28.90 3.41 -2.33
N ARG A 264 29.18 2.31 -3.04
CA ARG A 264 28.75 2.12 -4.43
C ARG A 264 27.23 2.03 -4.55
N VAL A 265 26.60 1.12 -3.79
CA VAL A 265 25.15 0.89 -3.85
C VAL A 265 24.38 2.13 -3.39
N ALA A 266 24.86 2.80 -2.34
CA ALA A 266 24.24 4.03 -1.86
C ALA A 266 24.31 5.15 -2.91
N ALA A 267 25.40 5.26 -3.67
CA ALA A 267 25.51 6.25 -4.74
C ALA A 267 24.50 5.97 -5.88
N GLU A 268 24.42 4.72 -6.34
CA GLU A 268 23.50 4.29 -7.40
C GLU A 268 22.03 4.53 -6.99
N TYR A 269 21.65 4.15 -5.77
CA TYR A 269 20.29 4.36 -5.29
C TYR A 269 19.98 5.84 -5.02
N ARG A 270 20.95 6.63 -4.56
CA ARG A 270 20.76 8.07 -4.36
C ARG A 270 20.46 8.78 -5.67
N GLU A 271 21.13 8.39 -6.76
CA GLU A 271 20.86 8.91 -8.10
C GLU A 271 19.44 8.55 -8.57
N ARG A 272 19.03 7.30 -8.36
CA ARG A 272 17.71 6.82 -8.80
C ARG A 272 16.55 7.40 -7.97
N LEU A 273 16.71 7.52 -6.65
CA LEU A 273 15.64 7.89 -5.72
C LEU A 273 15.56 9.39 -5.46
N ALA A 274 16.62 10.14 -5.75
CA ALA A 274 16.70 11.59 -5.54
C ALA A 274 16.11 12.04 -4.18
N PRO A 275 16.67 11.56 -3.05
CA PRO A 275 16.08 11.79 -1.72
C PRO A 275 15.96 13.29 -1.42
N ALA A 276 14.79 13.71 -0.92
CA ALA A 276 14.49 15.12 -0.68
C ALA A 276 15.38 15.73 0.42
N ILE A 277 15.72 14.93 1.44
CA ILE A 277 16.49 15.36 2.60
C ILE A 277 17.77 14.53 2.69
N ALA A 278 18.90 15.14 2.32
CA ALA A 278 20.22 14.48 2.31
C ALA A 278 20.59 13.83 3.65
N ARG A 279 20.27 14.50 4.77
CA ARG A 279 20.59 13.98 6.10
C ARG A 279 19.82 12.70 6.44
N VAL A 280 18.53 12.63 6.10
CA VAL A 280 17.69 11.44 6.35
C VAL A 280 18.22 10.25 5.55
N TRP A 281 18.63 10.49 4.30
CA TRP A 281 19.29 9.50 3.48
C TRP A 281 20.60 8.99 4.11
N GLU A 282 21.47 9.90 4.52
CA GLU A 282 22.77 9.56 5.14
C GLU A 282 22.60 8.76 6.44
N ASP A 283 21.67 9.17 7.30
CA ASP A 283 21.36 8.45 8.55
C ASP A 283 20.81 7.05 8.27
N ALA A 284 19.96 6.90 7.24
CA ALA A 284 19.44 5.60 6.85
C ALA A 284 20.55 4.67 6.32
N ILE A 285 21.45 5.18 5.47
CA ILE A 285 22.60 4.43 4.95
C ILE A 285 23.56 4.03 6.07
N GLU A 286 23.82 4.92 7.03
CA GLU A 286 24.65 4.58 8.19
C GLU A 286 24.00 3.48 9.06
N ALA A 287 22.68 3.52 9.25
CA ALA A 287 21.97 2.43 9.93
C ALA A 287 22.10 1.09 9.18
N ILE A 288 22.02 1.10 7.84
CA ILE A 288 22.29 -0.09 7.01
C ILE A 288 23.72 -0.61 7.25
N ARG A 289 24.70 0.30 7.23
CA ARG A 289 26.11 -0.04 7.43
C ARG A 289 26.36 -0.69 8.79
N ILE A 290 25.76 -0.15 9.86
CA ILE A 290 25.88 -0.70 11.22
C ILE A 290 25.30 -2.12 11.29
N ASP A 291 24.09 -2.33 10.76
CA ASP A 291 23.46 -3.65 10.70
C ASP A 291 24.34 -4.66 9.95
N LEU A 292 24.86 -4.28 8.77
CA LEU A 292 25.68 -5.15 7.95
C LEU A 292 27.05 -5.44 8.57
N ARG A 293 27.64 -4.49 9.30
CA ARG A 293 28.87 -4.76 10.07
C ARG A 293 28.62 -5.83 11.12
N GLU A 294 27.52 -5.74 11.87
CA GLU A 294 27.18 -6.73 12.88
C GLU A 294 26.84 -8.09 12.28
N TRP A 295 26.06 -8.12 11.18
CA TRP A 295 25.82 -9.34 10.42
C TRP A 295 27.13 -10.01 9.95
N LEU A 296 28.10 -9.23 9.47
CA LEU A 296 29.40 -9.74 9.03
C LEU A 296 30.23 -10.32 10.18
N ARG A 297 30.17 -9.73 11.38
CA ARG A 297 30.79 -10.29 12.60
C ARG A 297 30.20 -11.66 12.92
N ARG A 298 28.88 -11.79 12.85
CA ARG A 298 28.17 -13.05 13.11
C ARG A 298 28.52 -14.12 12.08
N LEU A 299 28.60 -13.74 10.81
CA LEU A 299 29.08 -14.62 9.75
C LEU A 299 30.49 -15.14 10.03
N ALA A 300 31.42 -14.28 10.48
CA ALA A 300 32.77 -14.67 10.85
C ALA A 300 32.82 -15.57 12.10
N ALA A 301 31.89 -15.38 13.04
CA ALA A 301 31.79 -16.16 14.28
C ALA A 301 31.17 -17.56 14.07
N ALA A 302 30.31 -17.73 13.06
CA ALA A 302 29.67 -19.02 12.74
C ALA A 302 30.67 -20.11 12.31
N GLY A 303 31.91 -19.73 11.96
CA GLY A 303 33.00 -20.67 11.67
C GLY A 303 32.86 -21.36 10.31
N LYS A 304 33.46 -22.56 10.18
CA LYS A 304 33.60 -23.27 8.90
C LYS A 304 32.51 -24.31 8.62
N ALA A 305 31.52 -24.46 9.50
CA ALA A 305 30.49 -25.49 9.34
C ALA A 305 29.68 -25.28 8.06
N TRP A 306 29.38 -24.03 7.73
CA TRP A 306 28.64 -23.64 6.53
C TRP A 306 29.45 -22.60 5.77
N THR A 307 29.79 -22.89 4.52
CA THR A 307 30.53 -21.97 3.66
C THR A 307 29.59 -21.37 2.62
N PRO A 308 29.42 -20.03 2.57
CA PRO A 308 28.64 -19.37 1.53
C PRO A 308 29.20 -19.73 0.13
N SER A 309 28.32 -20.08 -0.81
CA SER A 309 28.70 -20.67 -2.11
C SER A 309 27.99 -20.07 -3.32
N HIS A 310 26.73 -19.67 -3.18
CA HIS A 310 25.97 -18.97 -4.22
C HIS A 310 25.20 -17.80 -3.62
N PHE A 311 25.07 -16.70 -4.36
CA PHE A 311 24.49 -15.43 -3.88
C PHE A 311 23.50 -14.88 -4.90
N GLU A 312 22.29 -14.51 -4.47
CA GLU A 312 21.21 -14.07 -5.38
C GLU A 312 21.03 -15.04 -6.57
N LEU A 313 20.96 -16.34 -6.25
CA LEU A 313 20.80 -17.39 -7.25
C LEU A 313 19.39 -17.34 -7.83
N ALA A 314 19.29 -16.92 -9.09
CA ALA A 314 18.02 -16.69 -9.72
C ALA A 314 17.57 -17.84 -10.63
N PHE A 315 16.25 -18.07 -10.68
CA PHE A 315 15.64 -19.13 -11.48
C PHE A 315 14.28 -18.66 -12.03
N GLY A 316 13.99 -18.95 -13.30
CA GLY A 316 12.70 -18.60 -13.91
C GLY A 316 12.42 -17.09 -14.09
N LEU A 317 13.46 -16.25 -14.08
CA LEU A 317 13.37 -14.80 -14.25
C LEU A 317 13.96 -14.36 -15.60
N PRO A 318 13.53 -13.28 -16.25
CA PRO A 318 14.24 -12.72 -17.41
C PRO A 318 15.61 -12.12 -17.04
N GLU A 319 16.55 -12.07 -17.98
CA GLU A 319 17.90 -11.51 -17.75
C GLU A 319 17.89 -10.01 -17.40
N HIS A 320 17.00 -9.22 -18.00
CA HIS A 320 16.86 -7.80 -17.67
C HIS A 320 16.37 -7.52 -16.24
N LEU A 321 15.72 -8.50 -15.59
CA LEU A 321 15.38 -8.43 -14.17
C LEU A 321 16.54 -8.88 -13.27
N ARG A 322 17.69 -9.18 -13.86
CA ARG A 322 18.86 -9.81 -13.24
C ARG A 322 20.16 -9.16 -13.73
N PRO A 323 20.34 -7.84 -13.52
CA PRO A 323 21.55 -7.15 -13.95
C PRO A 323 22.82 -7.70 -13.28
N GLN A 324 22.67 -8.30 -12.09
CA GLN A 324 23.71 -9.03 -11.37
C GLN A 324 23.08 -10.29 -10.78
N ALA A 325 23.57 -11.47 -11.14
CA ALA A 325 23.06 -12.74 -10.63
C ALA A 325 24.19 -13.77 -10.53
N ASP A 326 24.01 -14.77 -9.67
CA ASP A 326 24.96 -15.88 -9.56
C ASP A 326 25.17 -16.57 -10.93
N PRO A 327 26.40 -16.96 -11.30
CA PRO A 327 26.66 -17.69 -12.54
C PRO A 327 25.90 -19.02 -12.68
N ALA A 328 25.47 -19.64 -11.58
CA ALA A 328 24.64 -20.84 -11.60
C ALA A 328 23.14 -20.56 -11.80
N SER A 329 22.74 -19.30 -12.01
CA SER A 329 21.35 -18.92 -12.26
C SER A 329 20.83 -19.52 -13.56
N VAL A 330 19.55 -19.89 -13.58
CA VAL A 330 18.87 -20.50 -14.75
C VAL A 330 17.75 -19.60 -15.28
N ALA A 331 17.47 -19.64 -16.58
CA ALA A 331 16.38 -18.87 -17.19
C ALA A 331 15.02 -19.52 -16.96
N GLU A 332 15.01 -20.85 -16.88
CA GLU A 332 13.84 -21.69 -16.80
C GLU A 332 13.28 -21.73 -15.36
N PRO A 333 11.95 -21.75 -15.20
CA PRO A 333 11.33 -22.05 -13.92
C PRO A 333 11.68 -23.46 -13.44
N VAL A 334 11.76 -23.64 -12.11
CA VAL A 334 12.09 -24.92 -11.50
C VAL A 334 10.81 -25.61 -11.04
N LYS A 335 10.63 -26.87 -11.44
CA LYS A 335 9.50 -27.69 -11.01
C LYS A 335 9.82 -28.35 -9.67
N VAL A 336 8.95 -28.19 -8.68
CA VAL A 336 9.09 -28.83 -7.35
C VAL A 336 7.90 -29.71 -7.02
N LEU A 337 8.17 -30.81 -6.31
CA LEU A 337 7.17 -31.81 -5.86
C LEU A 337 6.24 -32.30 -7.00
N ASP A 338 6.74 -32.28 -8.24
CA ASP A 338 6.00 -32.56 -9.47
C ASP A 338 4.69 -31.77 -9.67
N ARG A 339 4.49 -30.68 -8.93
CA ARG A 339 3.21 -29.96 -8.86
C ARG A 339 3.29 -28.51 -9.25
N ALA A 340 4.35 -27.81 -8.84
CA ALA A 340 4.44 -26.37 -8.96
C ALA A 340 5.68 -25.95 -9.76
N LEU A 341 5.51 -24.99 -10.65
CA LEU A 341 6.60 -24.26 -11.28
C LEU A 341 6.91 -23.02 -10.42
N LEU A 342 8.16 -22.88 -10.04
CA LEU A 342 8.62 -21.77 -9.22
C LEU A 342 9.59 -20.88 -10.00
N ARG A 343 9.54 -19.58 -9.70
CA ARG A 343 10.54 -18.59 -10.12
C ARG A 343 10.93 -17.70 -8.95
N GLY A 344 12.13 -17.15 -8.95
CA GLY A 344 12.59 -16.25 -7.89
C GLY A 344 14.10 -16.08 -7.85
N SER A 345 14.57 -15.57 -6.71
CA SER A 345 15.99 -15.46 -6.34
C SER A 345 16.16 -16.04 -4.94
N ILE A 346 17.19 -16.86 -4.75
CA ILE A 346 17.62 -17.36 -3.45
C ILE A 346 18.78 -16.48 -2.99
N ASP A 347 18.59 -15.75 -1.89
CA ASP A 347 19.57 -14.76 -1.39
C ASP A 347 20.94 -15.40 -1.14
N LEU A 348 20.98 -16.56 -0.48
CA LEU A 348 22.23 -17.24 -0.16
C LEU A 348 22.07 -18.77 -0.09
N ILE A 349 23.02 -19.49 -0.71
CA ILE A 349 23.22 -20.92 -0.50
C ILE A 349 24.57 -21.17 0.14
N GLU A 350 24.55 -21.89 1.25
CA GLU A 350 25.74 -22.32 1.97
C GLU A 350 25.92 -23.84 1.83
N ARG A 351 27.18 -24.27 1.92
CA ARG A 351 27.59 -25.65 1.73
C ARG A 351 28.40 -26.16 2.91
N GLN A 352 28.09 -27.37 3.37
CA GLN A 352 28.90 -28.16 4.29
C GLN A 352 30.05 -28.88 3.56
N PRO A 353 31.12 -29.30 4.28
CA PRO A 353 32.24 -30.03 3.68
C PRO A 353 31.83 -31.31 2.92
N ASP A 354 30.80 -32.01 3.41
CA ASP A 354 30.25 -33.24 2.81
C ASP A 354 29.45 -33.01 1.52
N GLY A 355 29.12 -31.75 1.20
CA GLY A 355 28.31 -31.39 0.04
C GLY A 355 26.87 -31.00 0.33
N THR A 356 26.39 -31.19 1.56
CA THR A 356 25.04 -30.82 1.99
C THR A 356 24.84 -29.31 1.92
N LEU A 357 23.67 -28.87 1.47
CA LEU A 357 23.34 -27.46 1.27
C LEU A 357 22.38 -26.93 2.34
N ARG A 358 22.44 -25.62 2.58
CA ARG A 358 21.45 -24.85 3.34
C ARG A 358 21.10 -23.61 2.53
N VAL A 359 19.81 -23.32 2.45
CA VAL A 359 19.30 -22.14 1.76
C VAL A 359 18.92 -21.09 2.79
N THR A 360 19.35 -19.84 2.58
CA THR A 360 19.06 -18.72 3.47
C THR A 360 18.32 -17.62 2.70
N ASP A 361 17.24 -17.13 3.31
CA ASP A 361 16.52 -15.92 2.92
C ASP A 361 16.74 -14.87 4.02
N HIS A 362 17.28 -13.72 3.64
CA HIS A 362 17.60 -12.63 4.53
C HIS A 362 16.38 -11.74 4.72
N LYS A 363 15.93 -11.60 5.97
CA LYS A 363 14.83 -10.71 6.35
C LYS A 363 15.39 -9.48 7.05
N THR A 364 14.90 -8.30 6.66
CA THR A 364 15.40 -7.02 7.18
C THR A 364 14.49 -6.38 8.25
N GLY A 365 13.29 -6.95 8.44
CA GLY A 365 12.30 -6.48 9.40
C GLY A 365 12.28 -7.29 10.71
N LYS A 366 11.23 -7.07 11.50
CA LYS A 366 11.00 -7.78 12.78
C LYS A 366 10.71 -9.27 12.57
N VAL A 367 11.09 -10.08 13.55
CA VAL A 367 10.73 -11.51 13.62
C VAL A 367 9.21 -11.65 13.72
N ARG A 368 8.62 -12.44 12.82
CA ARG A 368 7.17 -12.73 12.81
C ARG A 368 6.86 -14.22 12.87
N VAL A 369 7.77 -15.03 12.31
CA VAL A 369 7.59 -16.49 12.25
C VAL A 369 7.95 -17.09 13.61
N PRO A 370 7.03 -17.85 14.24
CA PRO A 370 7.32 -18.59 15.47
C PRO A 370 8.48 -19.58 15.28
N GLU A 371 9.13 -19.97 16.38
CA GLU A 371 10.32 -20.81 16.33
C GLU A 371 10.08 -22.19 15.72
N ASP A 372 9.00 -22.84 16.12
CA ASP A 372 8.67 -24.21 15.69
C ASP A 372 7.79 -24.27 14.43
N ALA A 373 7.58 -23.12 13.78
CA ALA A 373 6.73 -23.05 12.59
C ALA A 373 7.49 -23.54 11.35
N VAL A 374 6.88 -24.46 10.61
CA VAL A 374 7.44 -25.01 9.37
C VAL A 374 6.95 -24.20 8.17
N VAL A 375 5.62 -24.03 8.05
CA VAL A 375 5.00 -23.25 6.97
C VAL A 375 4.13 -22.09 7.48
N TRP A 376 3.90 -22.01 8.79
CA TRP A 376 3.15 -20.95 9.47
C TRP A 376 1.81 -20.60 8.83
N GLY A 377 1.01 -21.63 8.58
CA GLY A 377 -0.28 -21.52 7.93
C GLY A 377 -0.16 -21.14 6.46
N GLY A 378 0.95 -21.51 5.82
CA GLY A 378 1.31 -21.13 4.44
C GLY A 378 1.89 -19.71 4.31
N GLN A 379 2.12 -18.97 5.40
CA GLN A 379 2.70 -17.63 5.38
C GLN A 379 4.24 -17.62 5.42
N ALA A 380 4.87 -18.75 5.73
CA ALA A 380 6.33 -18.93 5.73
C ALA A 380 6.72 -20.13 4.86
N LEU A 381 6.26 -20.12 3.61
CA LEU A 381 6.45 -21.21 2.65
C LEU A 381 7.80 -21.08 1.90
N GLN A 382 8.32 -19.86 1.81
CA GLN A 382 9.52 -19.52 1.06
C GLN A 382 10.76 -20.35 1.43
N PRO A 383 11.12 -20.58 2.71
CA PRO A 383 12.31 -21.36 3.06
C PRO A 383 12.25 -22.80 2.56
N VAL A 384 11.09 -23.45 2.71
CA VAL A 384 10.89 -24.84 2.25
C VAL A 384 10.92 -24.91 0.73
N LEU A 385 10.24 -23.99 0.04
CA LEU A 385 10.22 -23.99 -1.43
C LEU A 385 11.58 -23.68 -2.03
N TYR A 386 12.35 -22.75 -1.45
CA TYR A 386 13.71 -22.48 -1.91
C TYR A 386 14.66 -23.64 -1.63
N ALA A 387 14.51 -24.34 -0.50
CA ALA A 387 15.27 -25.56 -0.24
C ALA A 387 14.96 -26.66 -1.29
N LEU A 388 13.68 -26.84 -1.67
CA LEU A 388 13.29 -27.76 -2.75
C LEU A 388 13.83 -27.34 -4.12
N VAL A 389 13.86 -26.04 -4.42
CA VAL A 389 14.44 -25.52 -5.66
C VAL A 389 15.95 -25.78 -5.70
N ALA A 390 16.67 -25.51 -4.62
CA ALA A 390 18.11 -25.79 -4.54
C ALA A 390 18.42 -27.28 -4.69
N GLU A 391 17.61 -28.16 -4.06
CA GLU A 391 17.74 -29.60 -4.22
C GLU A 391 17.58 -30.03 -5.69
N ALA A 392 16.55 -29.49 -6.38
CA ALA A 392 16.28 -29.79 -7.78
C ALA A 392 17.37 -29.25 -8.73
N LEU A 393 17.90 -28.06 -8.46
CA LEU A 393 18.93 -27.43 -9.31
C LEU A 393 20.30 -28.10 -9.18
N PHE A 394 20.71 -28.42 -7.95
CA PHE A 394 22.07 -28.92 -7.69
C PHE A 394 22.14 -30.44 -7.60
N ASN A 395 21.00 -31.14 -7.53
CA ASN A 395 20.93 -32.58 -7.31
C ASN A 395 21.78 -33.02 -6.10
N LYS A 396 21.66 -32.26 -4.99
CA LYS A 396 22.40 -32.45 -3.74
C LYS A 396 21.44 -32.43 -2.55
N PRO A 397 21.77 -33.12 -1.46
CA PRO A 397 20.97 -33.04 -0.24
C PRO A 397 20.95 -31.60 0.28
N VAL A 398 19.76 -31.13 0.63
CA VAL A 398 19.56 -29.84 1.31
C VAL A 398 19.07 -30.13 2.72
N ALA A 399 19.80 -29.68 3.74
CA ALA A 399 19.44 -29.94 5.13
C ALA A 399 18.24 -29.09 5.58
N SER A 400 18.19 -27.83 5.16
CA SER A 400 17.22 -26.87 5.69
C SER A 400 17.11 -25.61 4.83
N GLY A 401 15.94 -24.98 4.88
CA GLY A 401 15.78 -23.54 4.63
C GLY A 401 16.02 -22.74 5.91
N ARG A 402 16.43 -21.48 5.78
CA ARG A 402 16.69 -20.57 6.90
C ARG A 402 16.13 -19.19 6.61
N LEU A 403 15.36 -18.65 7.55
CA LEU A 403 15.09 -17.20 7.61
C LEU A 403 16.13 -16.57 8.52
N HIS A 404 16.95 -15.67 7.99
CA HIS A 404 17.96 -14.97 8.76
C HIS A 404 17.59 -13.48 8.85
N TYR A 405 17.16 -13.05 10.04
CA TYR A 405 16.74 -11.68 10.29
C TYR A 405 17.96 -10.76 10.49
N CYS A 406 18.63 -10.36 9.41
CA CYS A 406 19.99 -9.81 9.40
C CYS A 406 20.12 -8.33 9.81
N THR A 407 19.23 -7.81 10.64
CA THR A 407 19.24 -6.42 11.12
C THR A 407 18.94 -6.34 12.61
N ALA A 408 19.26 -5.22 13.25
CA ALA A 408 18.90 -4.96 14.65
C ALA A 408 17.39 -5.05 14.91
N ALA A 409 16.55 -4.70 13.92
CA ALA A 409 15.09 -4.81 14.03
C ALA A 409 14.59 -6.24 14.20
N GLY A 410 15.33 -7.22 13.69
CA GLY A 410 15.05 -8.65 13.87
C GLY A 410 16.01 -9.35 14.82
N GLU A 411 16.80 -8.56 15.57
CA GLU A 411 17.74 -9.03 16.60
C GLU A 411 18.75 -10.06 16.10
N PHE A 412 19.03 -10.10 14.79
CA PHE A 412 19.89 -11.11 14.17
C PHE A 412 19.43 -12.55 14.44
N THR A 413 18.11 -12.75 14.57
CA THR A 413 17.49 -14.05 14.83
C THR A 413 17.58 -14.96 13.61
N GLU A 414 17.82 -16.25 13.83
CA GLU A 414 17.74 -17.28 12.79
C GLU A 414 16.55 -18.21 13.05
N ARG A 415 15.78 -18.53 12.01
CA ARG A 415 14.76 -19.59 12.03
C ARG A 415 15.15 -20.66 11.04
N LEU A 416 15.48 -21.85 11.55
CA LEU A 416 15.91 -22.98 10.75
C LEU A 416 14.72 -23.91 10.53
N ILE A 417 14.43 -24.22 9.27
CA ILE A 417 13.33 -25.10 8.87
C ILE A 417 13.93 -26.32 8.16
N PRO A 418 13.97 -27.49 8.83
CA PRO A 418 14.49 -28.72 8.24
C PRO A 418 13.75 -29.10 6.95
N LEU A 419 14.48 -29.60 5.96
CA LEU A 419 13.89 -30.18 4.75
C LEU A 419 13.73 -31.70 4.91
N ASP A 420 12.72 -32.11 5.67
CA ASP A 420 12.40 -33.51 5.95
C ASP A 420 11.07 -33.95 5.31
N ALA A 421 10.61 -35.16 5.62
CA ALA A 421 9.35 -35.67 5.11
C ALA A 421 8.14 -34.83 5.57
N GLY A 422 8.20 -34.25 6.76
CA GLY A 422 7.13 -33.43 7.34
C GLY A 422 7.02 -32.09 6.62
N SER A 423 8.12 -31.35 6.45
CA SER A 423 8.10 -30.06 5.75
C SER A 423 7.75 -30.20 4.28
N ARG A 424 8.17 -31.30 3.63
CA ARG A 424 7.73 -31.66 2.27
C ARG A 424 6.23 -31.91 2.18
N ALA A 425 5.67 -32.68 3.12
CA ALA A 425 4.24 -32.95 3.17
C ALA A 425 3.42 -31.67 3.43
N SER A 426 3.88 -30.80 4.32
CA SER A 426 3.26 -29.50 4.56
C SER A 426 3.28 -28.61 3.31
N ALA A 427 4.43 -28.48 2.64
CA ALA A 427 4.53 -27.72 1.40
C ALA A 427 3.63 -28.31 0.29
N GLN A 428 3.59 -29.64 0.16
CA GLN A 428 2.69 -30.31 -0.78
C GLN A 428 1.23 -29.97 -0.49
N THR A 429 0.80 -30.05 0.76
CA THR A 429 -0.57 -29.74 1.17
C THR A 429 -0.94 -28.30 0.83
N VAL A 430 -0.05 -27.34 1.10
CA VAL A 430 -0.26 -25.93 0.76
C VAL A 430 -0.44 -25.74 -0.75
N LEU A 431 0.46 -26.33 -1.56
CA LEU A 431 0.38 -26.25 -3.01
C LEU A 431 -0.89 -26.92 -3.58
N GLU A 432 -1.31 -28.04 -3.01
CA GLU A 432 -2.55 -28.72 -3.41
C GLU A 432 -3.79 -27.88 -3.15
N VAL A 433 -3.89 -27.23 -1.98
CA VAL A 433 -5.00 -26.33 -1.65
C VAL A 433 -5.04 -25.13 -2.61
N ILE A 434 -3.89 -24.51 -2.89
CA ILE A 434 -3.81 -23.40 -3.87
C ILE A 434 -4.24 -23.90 -5.26
N GLY A 435 -3.75 -25.07 -5.67
CA GLY A 435 -4.09 -25.69 -6.95
C GLY A 435 -5.60 -25.92 -7.11
N ARG A 436 -6.25 -26.53 -6.10
CA ARG A 436 -7.70 -26.75 -6.08
C ARG A 436 -8.50 -25.45 -6.12
N ALA A 437 -8.06 -24.43 -5.38
CA ALA A 437 -8.75 -23.13 -5.37
C ALA A 437 -8.74 -22.45 -6.75
N ILE A 438 -7.62 -22.54 -7.48
CA ILE A 438 -7.52 -22.03 -8.85
C ILE A 438 -8.37 -22.88 -9.80
N GLU A 439 -8.31 -24.21 -9.69
CA GLU A 439 -9.08 -25.12 -10.54
C GLU A 439 -10.59 -24.95 -10.40
N GLN A 440 -11.08 -24.74 -9.18
CA GLN A 440 -12.50 -24.54 -8.89
C GLN A 440 -12.95 -23.09 -9.09
N GLY A 441 -12.02 -22.15 -9.31
CA GLY A 441 -12.34 -20.73 -9.39
C GLY A 441 -12.90 -20.17 -8.08
N PHE A 442 -12.42 -20.63 -6.92
CA PHE A 442 -12.85 -20.16 -5.60
C PHE A 442 -11.72 -19.40 -4.91
N LEU A 443 -11.63 -18.11 -5.20
CA LEU A 443 -10.63 -17.18 -4.66
C LEU A 443 -11.35 -16.01 -3.93
N PRO A 444 -11.94 -16.27 -2.75
CA PRO A 444 -12.69 -15.29 -1.99
C PRO A 444 -11.81 -14.24 -1.33
N ALA A 445 -12.38 -13.07 -1.08
CA ALA A 445 -11.84 -12.02 -0.24
C ALA A 445 -11.91 -12.44 1.24
N SER A 446 -11.08 -13.41 1.62
CA SER A 446 -10.99 -14.00 2.96
C SER A 446 -9.65 -13.67 3.60
N PRO A 447 -9.47 -12.45 4.14
CA PRO A 447 -8.21 -12.04 4.76
C PRO A 447 -7.99 -12.72 6.12
N LEU A 448 -6.73 -12.92 6.49
CA LEU A 448 -6.35 -13.12 7.89
C LEU A 448 -6.71 -11.87 8.72
N LYS A 449 -6.74 -12.04 10.05
CA LYS A 449 -6.93 -10.94 10.99
C LYS A 449 -5.90 -9.84 10.71
N ASP A 450 -6.36 -8.59 10.67
CA ASP A 450 -5.56 -7.37 10.46
C ASP A 450 -4.80 -7.27 9.12
N ALA A 451 -4.90 -8.29 8.25
CA ALA A 451 -4.21 -8.31 6.96
C ALA A 451 -4.69 -7.23 5.98
N CYS A 452 -5.89 -6.68 6.19
CA CYS A 452 -6.43 -5.59 5.38
C CYS A 452 -5.81 -4.23 5.69
N ASP A 453 -5.15 -4.06 6.84
CA ASP A 453 -4.66 -2.73 7.26
C ASP A 453 -3.51 -2.24 6.39
N THR A 454 -2.69 -3.15 5.89
CA THR A 454 -1.54 -2.89 5.01
C THR A 454 -1.77 -3.43 3.59
N CYS A 455 -3.02 -3.72 3.23
CA CYS A 455 -3.36 -4.29 1.92
C CYS A 455 -3.65 -3.19 0.90
N ASP A 456 -2.87 -3.17 -0.19
CA ASP A 456 -3.06 -2.23 -1.31
C ASP A 456 -4.46 -2.30 -1.94
N TYR A 457 -5.10 -3.47 -1.86
CA TYR A 457 -6.43 -3.70 -2.42
C TYR A 457 -7.58 -3.32 -1.48
N ARG A 458 -7.28 -2.68 -0.33
CA ARG A 458 -8.30 -2.17 0.60
C ARG A 458 -9.25 -1.18 -0.09
N ILE A 459 -8.77 -0.41 -1.06
CA ILE A 459 -9.61 0.50 -1.86
C ILE A 459 -10.70 -0.26 -2.66
N VAL A 460 -10.43 -1.52 -3.06
CA VAL A 460 -11.37 -2.37 -3.82
C VAL A 460 -12.37 -3.07 -2.89
N CYS A 461 -11.88 -3.58 -1.76
CA CYS A 461 -12.70 -4.36 -0.82
C CYS A 461 -13.51 -3.43 0.13
N GLY A 462 -12.96 -2.28 0.48
CA GLY A 462 -13.46 -1.41 1.54
C GLY A 462 -13.07 -1.89 2.94
N PRO A 463 -13.41 -1.12 3.99
CA PRO A 463 -12.82 -1.28 5.34
C PRO A 463 -13.38 -2.45 6.17
N HIS A 464 -14.39 -3.18 5.69
CA HIS A 464 -15.15 -4.14 6.50
C HIS A 464 -15.03 -5.59 6.04
N GLU A 465 -14.03 -5.96 5.24
CA GLU A 465 -13.98 -7.30 4.66
C GLU A 465 -13.92 -8.41 5.73
N GLY A 466 -13.05 -8.28 6.74
CA GLY A 466 -12.98 -9.26 7.84
C GLY A 466 -14.32 -9.46 8.56
N VAL A 467 -15.09 -8.38 8.76
CA VAL A 467 -16.44 -8.43 9.38
C VAL A 467 -17.46 -9.10 8.47
N ARG A 468 -17.34 -8.93 7.14
CA ARG A 468 -18.26 -9.57 6.19
C ARG A 468 -18.00 -11.05 6.09
N VAL A 469 -16.73 -11.44 6.01
CA VAL A 469 -16.31 -12.85 5.92
C VAL A 469 -16.75 -13.65 7.13
N SER A 470 -16.70 -13.08 8.35
CA SER A 470 -17.18 -13.77 9.55
C SER A 470 -18.69 -14.07 9.55
N ARG A 471 -19.46 -13.41 8.67
CA ARG A 471 -20.90 -13.68 8.47
C ARG A 471 -21.18 -14.64 7.32
N LYS A 472 -20.17 -15.02 6.54
CA LYS A 472 -20.29 -15.96 5.42
C LYS A 472 -20.36 -17.40 5.91
N ARG A 473 -20.96 -18.25 5.09
CA ARG A 473 -20.94 -19.71 5.22
C ARG A 473 -19.50 -20.24 5.13
N SER A 474 -19.01 -20.87 6.19
CA SER A 474 -17.60 -21.26 6.35
C SER A 474 -17.26 -22.60 5.72
N GLU A 475 -18.23 -23.41 5.28
CA GLU A 475 -18.02 -24.77 4.77
C GLU A 475 -17.06 -24.79 3.58
N ARG A 476 -17.18 -23.79 2.68
CA ARG A 476 -16.29 -23.64 1.51
C ARG A 476 -14.89 -23.12 1.86
N LEU A 477 -14.67 -22.65 3.08
CA LEU A 477 -13.36 -22.22 3.57
C LEU A 477 -12.59 -23.36 4.27
N ALA A 478 -13.12 -24.58 4.31
CA ALA A 478 -12.50 -25.70 5.03
C ALA A 478 -11.04 -25.95 4.60
N ASP A 479 -10.77 -26.00 3.29
CA ASP A 479 -9.41 -26.17 2.76
C ASP A 479 -8.47 -25.04 3.18
N LEU A 480 -8.95 -23.78 3.13
CA LEU A 480 -8.18 -22.62 3.55
C LEU A 480 -7.93 -22.62 5.06
N ALA A 481 -8.91 -23.03 5.85
CA ALA A 481 -8.79 -23.14 7.31
C ALA A 481 -7.80 -24.26 7.69
N SER A 482 -7.86 -25.40 7.01
CA SER A 482 -6.91 -26.50 7.18
C SER A 482 -5.49 -26.05 6.85
N LEU A 483 -5.30 -25.35 5.72
CA LEU A 483 -4.01 -24.79 5.32
C LEU A 483 -3.47 -23.83 6.40
N ARG A 484 -4.32 -22.93 6.91
CA ARG A 484 -3.94 -21.95 7.95
C ARG A 484 -3.66 -22.58 9.32
N GLY A 485 -4.08 -23.83 9.53
CA GLY A 485 -3.79 -24.62 10.72
C GLY A 485 -2.46 -25.38 10.69
N LEU A 486 -1.77 -25.44 9.54
CA LEU A 486 -0.45 -26.07 9.44
C LEU A 486 0.59 -25.17 10.11
N LEU A 487 1.23 -25.62 11.19
CA LEU A 487 2.28 -24.83 11.85
C LEU A 487 3.59 -24.85 11.07
#